data_AF-F9D7A0-F1
#
_entry.id   AF-F9D7A0-F1
#
_cell.length_a   1.000
_cell.length_b   1.000
_cell.length_c   1.000
_cell.angle_alpha   90.00
_cell.angle_beta   90.00
_cell.angle_gamma   90.00
#
_symmetry.space_group_name_H-M   'P 1'
#
loop_
_entity.id
_entity.type
_entity.pdbx_description
1 polymer ?
#
loop_
_entity_poly.entity_id
_entity_poly.type
_entity_poly.pdbx_seq_one_letter_code
_entity_poly.pdbx_strand_id
1 'polypeptide(L)'
;MADFDIEKFKRTVLTDIAVELKDEFNENFSRKAFFGKKWRPRKDTKANGSLLVVHGHLRSSISTHISEDGIHFTSSMPYASVHNEGVKGTQSVKAHSRKGKPVRAHTRHANIPQRQFVGDGKDTRHIIKECLDRSAKEFDMELTKLLRQK
;
A
#
# COMPACT_ATOMS: atom_id res chain seq x y z
N MET A 1 -10.88 -4.36 -36.82
CA MET A 1 -11.83 -4.86 -35.81
C MET A 1 -11.47 -4.19 -34.48
N ALA A 2 -12.46 -3.76 -33.72
CA ALA A 2 -12.38 -2.70 -32.72
C ALA A 2 -11.74 -3.10 -31.37
N ASP A 3 -10.44 -3.40 -31.36
CA ASP A 3 -9.65 -3.63 -30.12
C ASP A 3 -9.17 -2.33 -29.46
N PHE A 4 -9.27 -1.19 -30.14
CA PHE A 4 -8.54 0.03 -29.78
C PHE A 4 -9.15 0.84 -28.61
N ASP A 5 -10.33 0.46 -28.09
CA ASP A 5 -11.02 1.21 -27.03
C ASP A 5 -10.98 0.51 -25.66
N ILE A 6 -11.02 -0.83 -25.63
CA ILE A 6 -11.11 -1.59 -24.37
C ILE A 6 -9.79 -1.54 -23.59
N GLU A 7 -8.64 -1.74 -24.25
CA GLU A 7 -7.33 -1.69 -23.58
C GLU A 7 -7.01 -0.28 -23.08
N LYS A 8 -7.41 0.74 -23.85
CA LYS A 8 -7.28 2.14 -23.44
C LYS A 8 -8.15 2.41 -22.22
N PHE A 9 -9.42 2.00 -22.26
CA PHE A 9 -10.35 2.13 -21.14
C PHE A 9 -9.83 1.43 -19.88
N LYS A 10 -9.41 0.17 -20.00
CA LYS A 10 -8.81 -0.62 -18.90
C LYS A 10 -7.64 0.14 -18.27
N ARG A 11 -6.73 0.67 -19.09
CA ARG A 11 -5.57 1.43 -18.59
C ARG A 11 -5.97 2.72 -17.88
N THR A 12 -6.95 3.46 -18.39
CA THR A 12 -7.48 4.66 -17.74
C THR A 12 -8.06 4.31 -16.37
N VAL A 13 -8.96 3.34 -16.31
CA VAL A 13 -9.61 2.87 -15.07
C VAL A 13 -8.57 2.43 -14.03
N LEU A 14 -7.59 1.62 -14.43
CA LEU A 14 -6.54 1.16 -13.52
C LEU A 14 -5.64 2.33 -13.05
N THR A 15 -5.43 3.34 -13.88
CA THR A 15 -4.68 4.54 -13.51
C THR A 15 -5.43 5.36 -12.46
N ASP A 16 -6.73 5.57 -12.65
CA ASP A 16 -7.56 6.32 -11.71
C ASP A 16 -7.61 5.62 -10.35
N ILE A 17 -7.86 4.30 -10.35
CA ILE A 17 -7.83 3.49 -9.13
C ILE A 17 -6.45 3.59 -8.46
N ALA A 18 -5.36 3.51 -9.22
CA ALA A 18 -4.01 3.56 -8.68
C ALA A 18 -3.70 4.91 -8.00
N VAL A 19 -4.16 6.02 -8.58
CA VAL A 19 -3.99 7.37 -8.02
C VAL A 19 -4.80 7.50 -6.72
N GLU A 20 -6.10 7.19 -6.76
CA GLU A 20 -7.01 7.33 -5.62
C GLU A 20 -6.58 6.43 -4.45
N LEU A 21 -6.25 5.17 -4.72
CA LEU A 21 -5.74 4.27 -3.68
C LEU A 21 -4.39 4.71 -3.11
N LYS A 22 -3.49 5.23 -3.95
CA LYS A 22 -2.19 5.72 -3.49
C LYS A 22 -2.37 6.89 -2.53
N ASP A 23 -3.26 7.82 -2.83
CA ASP A 23 -3.53 8.97 -1.98
C ASP A 23 -4.17 8.55 -0.64
N GLU A 24 -5.13 7.64 -0.68
CA GLU A 24 -5.75 7.11 0.54
C GLU A 24 -4.79 6.30 1.41
N PHE A 25 -3.93 5.46 0.81
CA PHE A 25 -2.88 4.76 1.53
C PHE A 25 -1.81 5.72 2.07
N ASN A 26 -1.54 6.83 1.39
CA ASN A 26 -0.64 7.85 1.88
C ASN A 26 -1.21 8.56 3.12
N GLU A 27 -2.52 8.78 3.15
CA GLU A 27 -3.21 9.44 4.26
C GLU A 27 -3.32 8.54 5.51
N ASN A 28 -3.30 7.22 5.35
CA ASN A 28 -3.22 6.27 6.47
C ASN A 28 -2.04 6.57 7.42
N PHE A 29 -0.91 7.08 6.92
CA PHE A 29 0.23 7.50 7.75
C PHE A 29 -0.07 8.74 8.59
N SER A 30 -0.81 9.71 8.04
CA SER A 30 -1.30 10.88 8.76
C SER A 30 -2.29 10.47 9.85
N ARG A 31 -3.27 9.62 9.49
CA ARG A 31 -4.31 9.07 10.37
C ARG A 31 -3.75 8.13 11.46
N LYS A 32 -2.58 7.51 11.22
CA LYS A 32 -1.98 6.43 12.03
C LYS A 32 -2.93 5.22 12.13
N ALA A 33 -3.61 4.93 11.04
CA ALA A 33 -4.66 3.94 10.96
C ALA A 33 -4.73 3.37 9.55
N PHE A 34 -5.16 2.12 9.42
CA PHE A 34 -5.62 1.60 8.14
C PHE A 34 -7.08 2.02 7.98
N PHE A 35 -7.31 3.13 7.28
CA PHE A 35 -8.62 3.80 7.23
C PHE A 35 -9.14 4.06 8.65
N GLY A 36 -10.22 3.39 9.08
CA GLY A 36 -10.76 3.50 10.44
C GLY A 36 -10.00 2.74 11.53
N LYS A 37 -9.14 1.78 11.18
CA LYS A 37 -8.49 0.87 12.14
C LYS A 37 -7.15 1.42 12.63
N LYS A 38 -7.15 2.06 13.80
CA LYS A 38 -5.94 2.64 14.42
C LYS A 38 -4.84 1.60 14.65
N TRP A 39 -3.60 2.00 14.36
CA TRP A 39 -2.42 1.18 14.60
C TRP A 39 -2.05 1.13 16.07
N ARG A 40 -1.42 0.02 16.48
CA ARG A 40 -0.89 -0.10 17.84
C ARG A 40 0.21 0.95 18.08
N PRO A 41 0.12 1.75 19.16
CA PRO A 41 1.12 2.76 19.48
C PRO A 41 2.50 2.12 19.73
N ARG A 42 3.54 2.95 19.69
CA ARG A 42 4.89 2.50 20.05
C ARG A 42 4.91 2.19 21.55
N LYS A 43 5.69 1.18 21.94
CA LYS A 43 5.94 0.87 23.35
C LYS A 43 6.70 2.00 24.05
N ASP A 44 7.64 2.60 23.34
CA ASP A 44 8.38 3.78 23.79
C ASP A 44 7.59 5.05 23.47
N THR A 45 7.22 5.79 24.52
CA THR A 45 6.43 7.03 24.43
C THR A 45 7.28 8.26 24.15
N LYS A 46 8.61 8.18 24.34
CA LYS A 46 9.54 9.31 24.14
C LYS A 46 10.15 9.35 22.73
N ALA A 47 9.71 8.45 21.85
CA ALA A 47 10.27 8.37 20.52
C ALA A 47 9.92 9.59 19.66
N ASN A 48 10.90 10.05 18.90
CA ASN A 48 10.73 11.16 17.98
C ASN A 48 9.79 10.82 16.81
N GLY A 49 9.06 11.85 16.36
CA GLY A 49 8.24 11.79 15.16
C GLY A 49 6.91 11.07 15.32
N SER A 50 6.15 11.04 14.23
CA SER A 50 4.87 10.35 14.18
C SER A 50 5.07 8.84 13.99
N LEU A 51 4.06 8.04 14.34
CA LEU A 51 4.11 6.59 14.19
C LEU A 51 4.33 6.21 12.72
N LEU A 52 5.39 5.43 12.44
CA LEU A 52 5.86 5.10 11.08
C LEU A 52 6.34 6.29 10.22
N VAL A 53 6.31 7.51 10.74
CA VAL A 53 6.73 8.74 10.05
C VAL A 53 7.69 9.50 10.96
N VAL A 54 8.90 8.96 11.10
CA VAL A 54 10.01 9.67 11.75
C VAL A 54 10.71 10.55 10.72
N HIS A 55 11.35 9.92 9.73
CA HIS A 55 11.99 10.58 8.60
C HIS A 55 11.12 10.58 7.32
N GLY A 56 9.99 9.88 7.34
CA GLY A 56 9.10 9.73 6.18
C GLY A 56 9.53 8.71 5.13
N HIS A 57 10.73 8.11 5.23
CA HIS A 57 11.22 7.14 4.22
C HIS A 57 10.27 5.98 3.92
N LEU A 58 9.58 5.43 4.93
CA LEU A 58 8.62 4.36 4.69
C LEU A 58 7.45 4.85 3.83
N ARG A 59 6.86 5.99 4.20
CA ARG A 59 5.75 6.62 3.47
C ARG A 59 6.15 6.93 2.02
N SER A 60 7.31 7.54 1.82
CA SER A 60 7.80 7.90 0.48
C SER A 60 8.30 6.71 -0.35
N SER A 61 8.63 5.58 0.28
CA SER A 61 9.09 4.38 -0.42
C SER A 61 8.00 3.61 -1.16
N ILE A 62 6.73 3.89 -0.86
CA ILE A 62 5.61 3.17 -1.45
C ILE A 62 5.42 3.66 -2.89
N SER A 63 5.53 2.73 -3.82
CA SER A 63 5.32 2.98 -5.24
C SER A 63 4.23 2.07 -5.78
N THR A 64 3.55 2.56 -6.81
CA THR A 64 2.51 1.83 -7.51
C THR A 64 3.01 1.48 -8.91
N HIS A 65 2.79 0.24 -9.33
CA HIS A 65 3.09 -0.24 -10.66
C HIS A 65 1.83 -0.86 -11.26
N ILE A 66 1.46 -0.41 -12.46
CA ILE A 66 0.30 -0.93 -13.21
C ILE A 66 0.83 -1.96 -14.19
N SER A 67 0.40 -3.21 -14.04
CA SER A 67 0.65 -4.32 -14.95
C SER A 67 -0.59 -4.62 -15.78
N GLU A 68 -0.48 -5.58 -16.70
CA GLU A 68 -1.63 -6.08 -17.46
C GLU A 68 -2.68 -6.76 -16.55
N ASP A 69 -2.21 -7.41 -15.48
CA ASP A 69 -3.03 -8.15 -14.53
C ASP A 69 -3.66 -7.26 -13.44
N GLY A 70 -3.15 -6.04 -13.23
CA GLY A 70 -3.73 -5.09 -12.30
C GLY A 70 -2.74 -4.10 -11.67
N ILE A 71 -2.98 -3.77 -10.40
CA ILE A 71 -2.24 -2.73 -9.67
C ILE A 71 -1.42 -3.38 -8.56
N HIS A 72 -0.11 -3.14 -8.57
CA HIS A 72 0.81 -3.63 -7.55
C HIS A 72 1.38 -2.46 -6.75
N PHE A 73 1.28 -2.56 -5.43
CA PHE A 73 1.96 -1.67 -4.50
C PHE A 73 3.23 -2.32 -3.99
N THR A 74 4.35 -1.62 -4.13
CA THR A 74 5.67 -2.09 -3.71
C THR A 74 6.35 -1.07 -2.81
N SER A 75 7.40 -1.47 -2.12
CA SER A 75 8.22 -0.57 -1.31
C SER A 75 9.70 -0.90 -1.48
N SER A 76 10.53 0.14 -1.57
CA SER A 76 11.99 0.00 -1.55
C SER A 76 12.56 -0.26 -0.15
N MET A 77 11.75 -0.17 0.91
CA MET A 77 12.18 -0.39 2.29
C MET A 77 11.98 -1.85 2.70
N PRO A 78 13.05 -2.58 3.10
CA PRO A 78 12.96 -4.00 3.42
C PRO A 78 12.11 -4.29 4.68
N TYR A 79 11.87 -3.29 5.53
CA TYR A 79 11.05 -3.40 6.73
C TYR A 79 9.57 -3.02 6.51
N ALA A 80 9.19 -2.65 5.27
CA ALA A 80 7.83 -2.24 4.95
C ALA A 80 6.83 -3.40 5.14
N SER A 81 7.11 -4.57 4.57
CA SER A 81 6.27 -5.77 4.72
C SER A 81 6.12 -6.17 6.20
N VAL A 82 7.22 -6.17 6.93
CA VAL A 82 7.26 -6.46 8.38
C VAL A 82 6.32 -5.55 9.18
N HIS A 83 6.21 -4.26 8.82
CA HIS A 83 5.25 -3.37 9.45
C HIS A 83 3.83 -3.54 8.92
N ASN A 84 3.65 -3.74 7.62
CA ASN A 84 2.33 -3.84 7.00
C ASN A 84 1.55 -5.09 7.46
N GLU A 85 2.25 -6.22 7.56
CA GLU A 85 1.70 -7.53 7.91
C GLU A 85 1.84 -7.83 9.41
N GLY A 86 2.86 -7.25 10.05
CA GLY A 86 3.27 -7.64 11.39
C GLY A 86 4.04 -8.97 11.38
N VAL A 87 4.82 -9.20 12.44
CA VAL A 87 5.61 -10.44 12.58
C VAL A 87 5.52 -10.92 14.02
N LYS A 88 5.14 -12.19 14.17
CA LYS A 88 5.30 -12.94 15.42
C LYS A 88 6.06 -14.22 15.10
N GLY A 89 7.26 -14.34 15.64
CA GLY A 89 8.05 -15.53 15.36
C GLY A 89 9.45 -15.48 15.90
N THR A 90 10.21 -16.48 15.51
CA THR A 90 11.53 -16.77 16.03
C THR A 90 12.55 -16.52 14.91
N GLN A 91 13.54 -15.68 15.16
CA GLN A 91 14.59 -15.36 14.21
C GLN A 91 15.93 -15.91 14.72
N SER A 92 16.60 -16.70 13.89
CA SER A 92 17.97 -17.15 14.14
C SER A 92 18.95 -16.04 13.76
N VAL A 93 19.81 -15.65 14.70
CA VAL A 93 20.84 -14.63 14.52
C VAL A 93 22.20 -15.30 14.48
N LYS A 94 22.92 -15.14 13.37
CA LYS A 94 24.28 -15.66 13.21
C LYS A 94 25.24 -14.96 14.18
N ALA A 95 26.32 -15.66 14.53
CA ALA A 95 27.40 -15.08 15.32
C ALA A 95 27.97 -13.85 14.59
N HIS A 96 28.23 -12.77 15.33
CA HIS A 96 28.73 -11.51 14.79
C HIS A 96 29.49 -10.72 15.86
N SER A 97 30.18 -9.66 15.46
CA SER A 97 30.83 -8.73 16.40
C SER A 97 29.91 -7.54 16.67
N ARG A 98 29.72 -7.18 17.94
CA ARG A 98 28.93 -6.01 18.36
C ARG A 98 29.79 -5.13 19.26
N LYS A 99 30.07 -3.90 18.81
CA LYS A 99 30.95 -2.93 19.52
C LYS A 99 32.29 -3.58 19.93
N GLY A 100 32.90 -4.34 19.02
CA GLY A 100 34.18 -5.03 19.24
C GLY A 100 34.11 -6.31 20.08
N LYS A 101 32.94 -6.69 20.62
CA LYS A 101 32.78 -7.92 21.40
C LYS A 101 32.13 -9.03 20.56
N PRO A 102 32.64 -10.28 20.60
CA PRO A 102 32.02 -11.38 19.88
C PRO A 102 30.67 -11.75 20.52
N VAL A 103 29.65 -11.91 19.68
CA VAL A 103 28.32 -12.38 20.05
C VAL A 103 28.10 -13.73 19.39
N ARG A 104 27.78 -14.75 20.21
CA ARG A 104 27.48 -16.10 19.72
C ARG A 104 26.14 -16.12 18.98
N ALA A 105 26.00 -17.10 18.09
CA ALA A 105 24.73 -17.36 17.42
C ALA A 105 23.65 -17.65 18.48
N HIS A 106 22.47 -17.09 18.29
CA HIS A 106 21.35 -17.24 19.22
C HIS A 106 20.04 -16.98 18.51
N THR A 107 18.96 -17.30 19.20
CA THR A 107 17.61 -17.16 18.70
C THR A 107 16.92 -16.01 19.42
N ARG A 108 16.19 -15.16 18.68
CA ARG A 108 15.39 -14.06 19.25
C ARG A 108 13.92 -14.17 18.84
N HIS A 109 13.01 -13.81 19.74
CA HIS A 109 11.59 -13.69 19.42
C HIS A 109 11.28 -12.27 18.93
N ALA A 110 10.74 -12.16 17.72
CA ALA A 110 10.21 -10.93 17.16
C ALA A 110 8.69 -10.88 17.38
N ASN A 111 8.21 -9.77 17.95
CA ASN A 111 6.78 -9.47 18.11
C ASN A 111 6.53 -8.03 17.66
N ILE A 112 6.43 -7.86 16.35
CA ILE A 112 6.17 -6.59 15.69
C ILE A 112 4.67 -6.54 15.38
N PRO A 113 3.91 -5.57 15.93
CA PRO A 113 2.50 -5.47 15.65
C PRO A 113 2.26 -5.07 14.19
N GLN A 114 1.19 -5.60 13.63
CA GLN A 114 0.70 -5.19 12.32
C GLN A 114 0.28 -3.72 12.35
N ARG A 115 0.77 -2.96 11.36
CA ARG A 115 0.44 -1.56 11.08
C ARG A 115 0.21 -1.45 9.59
N GLN A 116 -0.93 -1.97 9.15
CA GLN A 116 -1.31 -2.03 7.75
C GLN A 116 -1.49 -0.62 7.21
N PHE A 117 -0.75 -0.27 6.17
CA PHE A 117 -0.87 1.01 5.46
C PHE A 117 -1.33 0.81 4.01
N VAL A 118 -1.07 -0.36 3.44
CA VAL A 118 -1.52 -0.80 2.11
C VAL A 118 -2.18 -2.18 2.25
N GLY A 119 -3.26 -2.41 1.50
CA GLY A 119 -3.85 -3.73 1.36
C GLY A 119 -5.34 -3.68 1.05
N ASP A 120 -5.96 -4.86 1.03
CA ASP A 120 -7.41 -4.99 0.83
C ASP A 120 -8.18 -4.74 2.13
N GLY A 121 -9.34 -4.12 2.00
CA GLY A 121 -10.23 -3.73 3.08
C GLY A 121 -11.56 -3.23 2.53
N LYS A 122 -12.55 -3.03 3.41
CA LYS A 122 -13.88 -2.52 2.98
C LYS A 122 -13.77 -1.18 2.28
N ASP A 123 -12.95 -0.28 2.83
CA ASP A 123 -12.73 1.06 2.29
C ASP A 123 -11.94 1.00 0.96
N THR A 124 -10.90 0.15 0.87
CA THR A 124 -10.18 -0.10 -0.40
C THR A 124 -11.15 -0.53 -1.50
N ARG A 125 -12.03 -1.51 -1.22
CA ARG A 125 -13.01 -1.99 -2.21
C ARG A 125 -14.05 -0.94 -2.56
N HIS A 126 -14.42 -0.09 -1.59
CA HIS A 126 -15.33 1.01 -1.83
C HIS A 126 -14.73 2.02 -2.80
N ILE A 127 -13.47 2.45 -2.59
CA ILE A 127 -12.75 3.35 -3.50
C ILE A 127 -12.66 2.74 -4.90
N ILE A 128 -12.28 1.46 -5.00
CA ILE A 128 -12.21 0.74 -6.28
C ILE A 128 -13.58 0.77 -6.97
N LYS A 129 -14.65 0.48 -6.24
CA LYS A 129 -16.01 0.48 -6.79
C LYS A 129 -16.41 1.87 -7.28
N GLU A 130 -16.15 2.92 -6.51
CA GLU A 130 -16.49 4.29 -6.91
C GLU A 130 -15.73 4.72 -8.18
N CYS A 131 -14.46 4.34 -8.30
CA CYS A 131 -13.68 4.60 -9.50
C CYS A 131 -14.27 3.85 -10.71
N LEU A 132 -14.57 2.56 -10.56
CA LEU A 132 -15.17 1.75 -11.63
C LEU A 132 -16.53 2.30 -12.07
N ASP A 133 -17.39 2.65 -11.12
CA ASP A 133 -18.72 3.20 -11.40
C ASP A 133 -18.63 4.55 -12.13
N ARG A 134 -17.61 5.37 -11.82
CA ARG A 134 -17.31 6.63 -12.52
C ARG A 134 -16.85 6.37 -13.95
N SER A 135 -15.82 5.54 -14.13
CA SER A 135 -15.28 5.23 -15.46
C SER A 135 -16.31 4.55 -16.36
N ALA A 136 -17.14 3.66 -15.82
CA ALA A 136 -18.20 3.00 -16.59
C ALA A 136 -19.25 3.98 -17.13
N LYS A 137 -19.61 5.00 -16.35
CA LYS A 137 -20.53 6.07 -16.80
C LYS A 137 -19.92 6.92 -17.91
N GLU A 138 -18.64 7.27 -17.78
CA GLU A 138 -17.94 8.03 -18.80
C GLU A 138 -17.90 7.28 -20.13
N PHE A 139 -17.59 5.98 -20.08
CA PHE A 139 -17.59 5.12 -21.26
C PHE A 139 -18.99 4.99 -21.89
N ASP A 140 -20.05 4.80 -21.09
CA ASP A 140 -21.43 4.73 -21.58
C ASP A 140 -21.85 6.02 -22.31
N MET A 141 -21.45 7.19 -21.80
CA MET A 141 -21.68 8.47 -22.45
C MET A 141 -20.93 8.59 -23.78
N GLU A 142 -19.69 8.14 -23.85
CA GLU A 142 -18.90 8.12 -25.09
C GLU A 142 -19.53 7.19 -26.14
N LEU A 143 -19.96 5.99 -25.75
CA LEU A 143 -20.66 5.05 -26.63
C LEU A 143 -21.95 5.65 -27.18
N THR A 144 -22.77 6.24 -26.31
CA THR A 144 -24.05 6.85 -26.73
C THR A 144 -23.83 7.98 -27.73
N LYS A 145 -22.79 8.80 -27.52
CA LYS A 145 -22.42 9.87 -28.45
C LYS A 145 -21.99 9.33 -29.80
N LEU A 146 -21.18 8.26 -29.81
CA LEU A 146 -20.72 7.60 -31.03
C LEU A 146 -21.88 7.00 -31.82
N LEU A 147 -22.81 6.32 -31.16
CA LEU A 147 -23.99 5.72 -31.79
C LEU A 147 -24.93 6.78 -32.37
N ARG A 148 -25.04 7.95 -31.75
CA ARG A 148 -25.87 9.06 -32.25
C ARG A 148 -25.25 9.81 -33.45
N GLN A 149 -23.94 9.67 -33.67
CA GLN A 149 -23.22 10.29 -34.78
C GLN A 149 -23.21 9.46 -36.07
N LYS A 150 -23.67 8.20 -36.01
CA LYS A 150 -23.92 7.35 -37.18
C LYS A 150 -25.38 7.45 -37.61
#